data_AF-A0AAQ6A979-F1
#
_entry.id   AF-A0AAQ6A979-F1
#
_cell.length_a   1.000
_cell.length_b   1.000
_cell.length_c   1.000
_cell.angle_alpha   90.00
_cell.angle_beta   90.00
_cell.angle_gamma   90.00
#
_symmetry.space_group_name_H-M   'P 1'
#
loop_
_entity.id
_entity.type
_entity.pdbx_description
1 polymer ?
#
loop_
_entity_poly.entity_id
_entity_poly.type
_entity_poly.pdbx_seq_one_letter_code
_entity_poly.pdbx_strand_id
1 'polypeptide(L)'
;MLRRGLLAWVSRVGGILVLLCCSLSLLYVMTCSPPHSDDPPLSHRAGPNHPSLGGTGPGIGAGAIGPGGAGAGPVQSGGPPGVHSYQVLLQEREEQHRLHISSLKKQIAQLKEALQERSQQLKGVQESLKRAVGGPAEGHEVGAGLQGGGLGDAQGAKSQQTDLQEFLRGQLSKAEVTAGTRLSSEYAVVPFESFTLQRVYQLEMGLTRHPEEKPVRKDKREELGEVLEMALHSLNTPSSEQDSRGAAEKTQTSKVYSPSDFIEGITRTEKDKGTLYELTFRGESSNEFKRLVLFRPFGPLMKVKNEKVDTSSVPINIIVPLSRRTDKFRQFMHNFREVNFKNYTLLQLDEEFSRGRGLDVGARAWKAGNVLLFFCDVDIYFNADFLNTCRLNTQPGKKVFYPVLFSQYNPTLIYGSPEHVPPVEQQLVIKKDTGFWRDFGFGMTCQYRSDFINIGGFDIDIKGWGGEDVHLYRKYLHSNLLVVRAPSRGLFHLWHEKQCADELPPDQYRMCMQSKAMNEASHGQLGMLFFRHEIEAHLRRQKQQQNSNPKKT
;
A
#
# COMPACT_ATOMS: atom_id res chain seq x y z
N MET A 1 -25.70 -19.42 51.02
CA MET A 1 -25.36 -20.72 50.40
C MET A 1 -25.71 -20.86 48.91
N LEU A 2 -26.43 -19.91 48.28
CA LEU A 2 -26.91 -20.03 46.89
C LEU A 2 -25.92 -19.68 45.76
N ARG A 3 -24.75 -19.08 46.02
CA ARG A 3 -23.80 -18.68 44.96
C ARG A 3 -22.85 -19.77 44.46
N ARG A 4 -22.60 -20.83 45.24
CA ARG A 4 -21.68 -21.92 44.84
C ARG A 4 -22.35 -22.99 43.98
N GLY A 5 -23.67 -23.17 44.08
CA GLY A 5 -24.42 -24.13 43.26
C GLY A 5 -24.59 -23.72 41.80
N LEU A 6 -24.73 -22.41 41.53
CA LEU A 6 -24.98 -21.90 40.18
C LEU A 6 -23.77 -22.08 39.25
N LEU A 7 -22.55 -21.86 39.75
CA LEU A 7 -21.31 -22.04 39.01
C LEU A 7 -21.04 -23.52 38.66
N ALA A 8 -21.36 -24.43 39.58
CA ALA A 8 -21.27 -25.87 39.32
C ALA A 8 -22.30 -26.33 38.29
N TRP A 9 -23.50 -25.73 38.28
CA TRP A 9 -24.55 -26.03 37.31
C TRP A 9 -24.20 -25.53 35.91
N VAL A 10 -23.73 -24.29 35.77
CA VAL A 10 -23.31 -23.72 34.48
C VAL A 10 -22.13 -24.50 33.87
N SER A 11 -21.17 -24.93 34.70
CA SER A 11 -20.04 -25.77 34.23
C SER A 11 -20.50 -27.13 33.72
N ARG A 12 -21.46 -27.77 34.39
CA ARG A 12 -22.03 -29.06 33.95
C ARG A 12 -22.86 -28.93 32.67
N VAL A 13 -23.65 -27.87 32.53
CA VAL A 13 -24.41 -27.60 31.30
C VAL A 13 -23.47 -27.29 30.13
N GLY A 14 -22.39 -26.52 30.37
CA GLY A 14 -21.36 -26.27 29.36
C GLY A 14 -20.64 -27.53 28.90
N GLY A 15 -20.29 -28.43 29.83
CA GLY A 15 -19.67 -29.72 29.49
C GLY A 15 -20.57 -30.63 28.65
N ILE A 16 -21.86 -30.68 28.96
CA ILE A 16 -22.86 -31.45 28.19
C ILE A 16 -23.00 -30.88 26.78
N LEU A 17 -23.04 -29.56 26.63
CA LEU A 17 -23.19 -28.91 25.31
C LEU A 17 -21.99 -29.17 24.39
N VAL A 18 -20.77 -29.17 24.94
CA VAL A 18 -19.54 -29.48 24.21
C VAL A 18 -19.54 -30.94 23.77
N LEU A 19 -19.90 -31.87 24.66
CA LEU A 19 -20.01 -33.29 24.31
C LEU A 19 -21.03 -33.52 23.20
N LEU A 20 -22.19 -32.86 23.25
CA LEU A 20 -23.22 -32.94 22.21
C LEU A 20 -22.73 -32.40 20.86
N CYS A 21 -22.00 -31.28 20.86
CA CYS A 21 -21.39 -30.72 19.64
C CYS A 21 -20.30 -31.63 19.04
N CYS A 22 -19.45 -32.23 19.89
CA CYS A 22 -18.44 -33.18 19.44
C CYS A 22 -19.08 -34.46 18.87
N SER A 23 -20.16 -34.93 19.49
CA SER A 23 -20.92 -36.11 19.04
C SER A 23 -21.54 -35.88 17.66
N LEU A 24 -22.19 -34.71 17.46
CA LEU A 24 -22.79 -34.33 16.19
C LEU A 24 -21.74 -34.11 15.09
N SER A 25 -20.58 -33.57 15.43
CA SER A 25 -19.47 -33.38 14.48
C SER A 25 -18.86 -34.71 14.05
N LEU A 26 -18.73 -35.68 14.97
CA LEU A 26 -18.28 -37.04 14.64
C LEU A 26 -19.31 -37.78 13.77
N LEU A 27 -20.60 -37.63 14.06
CA LEU A 27 -21.67 -38.19 13.23
C LEU A 27 -21.66 -37.59 11.82
N TYR A 28 -21.42 -36.29 11.68
CA TYR A 28 -21.27 -35.63 10.38
C TYR A 28 -20.07 -36.20 9.59
N VAL A 29 -18.91 -36.39 10.22
CA VAL A 29 -17.72 -36.96 9.55
C VAL A 29 -17.94 -38.43 9.15
N MET A 30 -18.61 -39.21 10.01
CA MET A 30 -18.94 -40.62 9.74
C MET A 30 -20.00 -40.77 8.64
N THR A 31 -20.92 -39.82 8.47
CA THR A 31 -22.02 -39.90 7.50
C THR A 31 -21.72 -39.18 6.18
N CYS A 32 -20.71 -38.32 6.12
CA CYS A 32 -20.36 -37.54 4.92
C CYS A 32 -18.99 -37.86 4.30
N SER A 33 -18.37 -38.98 4.67
CA SER A 33 -17.18 -39.47 3.95
C SER A 33 -17.61 -40.19 2.65
N PRO A 34 -17.13 -39.76 1.46
CA PRO A 34 -17.43 -40.45 0.20
C PRO A 34 -16.70 -41.81 0.14
N PRO A 35 -17.22 -42.82 -0.56
CA PRO A 35 -16.55 -44.10 -0.67
C PRO A 35 -15.27 -43.96 -1.50
N HIS A 36 -14.24 -44.70 -1.07
CA HIS A 36 -12.94 -44.84 -1.71
C HIS A 36 -13.12 -45.23 -3.20
N SER A 37 -12.53 -44.46 -4.11
CA SER A 37 -12.30 -44.90 -5.50
C SER A 37 -10.88 -45.42 -5.59
N ASP A 38 -10.73 -46.66 -6.05
CA ASP A 38 -9.47 -47.27 -6.47
C ASP A 38 -9.19 -46.85 -7.92
N ASP A 39 -8.25 -45.93 -8.14
CA ASP A 39 -7.64 -45.72 -9.46
C ASP A 39 -6.14 -45.36 -9.31
N PRO A 40 -5.24 -45.93 -10.15
CA PRO A 40 -3.80 -45.77 -10.03
C PRO A 40 -3.28 -44.44 -10.61
N PRO A 41 -2.11 -43.95 -10.18
CA PRO A 41 -1.61 -42.63 -10.59
C PRO A 41 -1.05 -42.64 -12.02
N LEU A 42 -1.60 -41.79 -12.88
CA LEU A 42 -1.08 -41.51 -14.22
C LEU A 42 0.15 -40.59 -14.16
N SER A 43 1.21 -41.07 -14.80
CA SER A 43 2.51 -40.45 -15.06
C SER A 43 2.42 -39.09 -15.76
N HIS A 44 3.18 -38.11 -15.24
CA HIS A 44 3.43 -36.83 -15.89
C HIS A 44 4.30 -37.02 -17.14
N ARG A 45 3.68 -36.84 -18.31
CA ARG A 45 4.36 -36.68 -19.60
C ARG A 45 4.61 -35.20 -19.85
N ALA A 46 5.88 -34.83 -20.05
CA ALA A 46 6.34 -33.49 -20.38
C ALA A 46 5.68 -32.96 -21.68
N GLY A 47 5.20 -31.72 -21.62
CA GLY A 47 4.75 -30.95 -22.79
C GLY A 47 5.90 -30.21 -23.50
N PRO A 48 5.68 -29.73 -24.73
CA PRO A 48 6.74 -29.53 -25.72
C PRO A 48 7.31 -28.09 -25.78
N ASN A 49 8.57 -28.02 -26.22
CA ASN A 49 9.30 -26.82 -26.62
C ASN A 49 8.73 -26.19 -27.90
N HIS A 50 8.80 -24.85 -27.99
CA HIS A 50 8.97 -24.12 -29.27
C HIS A 50 9.51 -22.70 -29.03
N PRO A 51 10.07 -22.00 -30.04
CA PRO A 51 11.49 -21.70 -30.13
C PRO A 51 11.83 -20.20 -29.99
N SER A 52 13.09 -19.87 -29.70
CA SER A 52 13.62 -18.52 -29.87
C SER A 52 14.87 -18.53 -30.75
N LEU A 53 14.87 -17.60 -31.70
CA LEU A 53 15.87 -17.34 -32.73
C LEU A 53 17.02 -16.46 -32.20
N GLY A 54 18.25 -16.93 -32.45
CA GLY A 54 19.48 -16.22 -32.83
C GLY A 54 19.85 -14.83 -32.30
N GLY A 55 21.09 -14.73 -31.77
CA GLY A 55 21.84 -13.47 -31.64
C GLY A 55 23.22 -13.62 -30.94
N THR A 56 24.26 -14.00 -31.69
CA THR A 56 25.71 -13.65 -31.61
C THR A 56 26.26 -13.04 -30.30
N GLY A 57 27.10 -13.70 -29.49
CA GLY A 57 28.57 -13.88 -29.61
C GLY A 57 29.35 -12.95 -28.63
N PRO A 58 30.67 -13.07 -28.37
CA PRO A 58 31.52 -14.24 -28.09
C PRO A 58 32.33 -14.11 -26.77
N GLY A 59 33.02 -15.19 -26.35
CA GLY A 59 34.35 -15.02 -25.73
C GLY A 59 34.74 -15.91 -24.54
N ILE A 60 35.71 -16.82 -24.83
CA ILE A 60 36.85 -17.24 -23.98
C ILE A 60 36.49 -18.09 -22.75
N GLY A 61 36.97 -19.31 -22.52
CA GLY A 61 38.14 -20.04 -23.02
C GLY A 61 38.89 -20.68 -21.83
N ALA A 62 39.27 -21.96 -21.99
CA ALA A 62 40.15 -22.80 -21.14
C ALA A 62 39.58 -23.28 -19.79
N GLY A 63 39.55 -24.56 -19.41
CA GLY A 63 40.12 -25.78 -19.99
C GLY A 63 41.49 -26.14 -19.41
N ALA A 64 41.54 -27.11 -18.49
CA ALA A 64 42.61 -28.10 -18.31
C ALA A 64 42.26 -29.04 -17.12
N ILE A 65 41.92 -30.32 -17.36
CA ILE A 65 42.78 -31.53 -17.32
C ILE A 65 43.02 -31.97 -15.85
N GLY A 66 42.51 -33.12 -15.34
CA GLY A 66 42.81 -34.52 -15.75
C GLY A 66 44.09 -35.01 -15.02
N PRO A 67 44.38 -36.32 -14.80
CA PRO A 67 43.77 -37.58 -15.27
C PRO A 67 43.48 -38.54 -14.06
N GLY A 68 43.11 -39.82 -14.11
CA GLY A 68 43.03 -40.90 -15.10
C GLY A 68 42.99 -42.22 -14.29
N GLY A 69 42.46 -43.31 -14.86
CA GLY A 69 42.56 -44.63 -14.22
C GLY A 69 41.53 -45.64 -14.70
N ALA A 70 41.90 -46.42 -15.70
CA ALA A 70 41.11 -47.49 -16.32
C ALA A 70 41.05 -48.76 -15.45
N GLY A 71 40.00 -49.57 -15.63
CA GLY A 71 39.91 -50.95 -15.15
C GLY A 71 38.66 -51.65 -15.69
N ALA A 72 38.86 -52.63 -16.57
CA ALA A 72 37.82 -53.35 -17.29
C ALA A 72 37.43 -54.69 -16.62
N GLY A 73 36.11 -54.96 -16.57
CA GLY A 73 35.46 -56.29 -16.54
C GLY A 73 35.24 -56.97 -15.17
N PRO A 74 34.26 -57.88 -15.02
CA PRO A 74 33.37 -58.46 -16.05
C PRO A 74 31.87 -58.17 -15.84
N VAL A 75 31.11 -58.34 -16.93
CA VAL A 75 29.65 -58.38 -16.97
C VAL A 75 29.14 -59.48 -16.05
N GLN A 76 28.39 -59.10 -15.00
CA GLN A 76 27.46 -59.98 -14.32
C GLN A 76 26.03 -59.61 -14.73
N SER A 77 25.33 -60.59 -15.28
CA SER A 77 23.89 -60.60 -15.50
C SER A 77 23.17 -60.45 -14.15
N GLY A 78 22.73 -59.24 -13.82
CA GLY A 78 21.79 -58.98 -12.73
C GLY A 78 20.43 -58.64 -13.31
N GLY A 79 19.41 -59.46 -13.03
CA GLY A 79 18.01 -59.15 -13.34
C GLY A 79 17.53 -57.84 -12.71
N PRO A 80 16.32 -57.36 -13.05
CA PRO A 80 15.81 -56.08 -12.57
C PRO A 80 15.91 -56.01 -11.04
N PRO A 81 16.39 -54.90 -10.45
CA PRO A 81 16.52 -54.80 -9.00
C PRO A 81 15.16 -55.07 -8.37
N GLY A 82 15.08 -56.11 -7.54
CA GLY A 82 13.86 -56.43 -6.81
C GLY A 82 13.40 -55.21 -6.02
N VAL A 83 12.09 -55.11 -5.78
CA VAL A 83 11.40 -54.04 -5.04
C VAL A 83 12.17 -53.59 -3.78
N HIS A 84 12.87 -54.53 -3.12
CA HIS A 84 13.71 -54.31 -1.95
C HIS A 84 14.93 -53.37 -2.18
N SER A 85 15.55 -53.37 -3.36
CA SER A 85 16.70 -52.52 -3.68
C SER A 85 16.29 -51.06 -3.91
N TYR A 86 15.15 -50.84 -4.56
CA TYR A 86 14.55 -49.51 -4.68
C TYR A 86 14.12 -48.94 -3.33
N GLN A 87 13.61 -49.79 -2.44
CA GLN A 87 13.20 -49.40 -1.09
C GLN A 87 14.39 -48.91 -0.25
N VAL A 88 15.55 -49.59 -0.36
CA VAL A 88 16.78 -49.18 0.32
C VAL A 88 17.29 -47.83 -0.20
N LEU A 89 17.27 -47.61 -1.52
CA LEU A 89 17.69 -46.32 -2.11
C LEU A 89 16.76 -45.16 -1.74
N LEU A 90 15.45 -45.42 -1.63
CA LEU A 90 14.47 -44.42 -1.15
C LEU A 90 14.71 -44.07 0.32
N GLN A 91 14.96 -45.09 1.15
CA GLN A 91 15.23 -44.91 2.57
C GLN A 91 16.54 -44.13 2.81
N GLU A 92 17.58 -44.40 2.02
CA GLU A 92 18.85 -43.66 2.08
C GLU A 92 18.65 -42.19 1.66
N ARG A 93 17.85 -41.93 0.62
CA ARG A 93 17.50 -40.56 0.20
C ARG A 93 16.69 -39.84 1.27
N GLU A 94 15.69 -40.48 1.88
CA GLU A 94 14.91 -39.91 2.98
C GLU A 94 15.80 -39.55 4.17
N GLU A 95 16.76 -40.41 4.49
CA GLU A 95 17.72 -40.16 5.57
C GLU A 95 18.64 -38.98 5.25
N GLN A 96 19.13 -38.86 4.01
CA GLN A 96 19.90 -37.70 3.55
C GLN A 96 19.09 -36.40 3.65
N HIS A 97 17.82 -36.40 3.20
CA HIS A 97 16.95 -35.24 3.34
C HIS A 97 16.69 -34.89 4.80
N ARG A 98 16.49 -35.89 5.67
CA ARG A 98 16.29 -35.69 7.10
C ARG A 98 17.51 -35.02 7.75
N LEU A 99 18.72 -35.46 7.39
CA LEU A 99 19.96 -34.84 7.86
C LEU A 99 20.14 -33.41 7.34
N HIS A 100 19.82 -33.17 6.06
CA HIS A 100 19.90 -31.84 5.48
C HIS A 100 18.90 -30.86 6.13
N ILE A 101 17.65 -31.31 6.37
CA ILE A 101 16.64 -30.53 7.10
C ILE A 101 17.10 -30.23 8.52
N SER A 102 17.73 -31.18 9.21
CA SER A 102 18.27 -30.98 10.56
C SER A 102 19.38 -29.92 10.57
N SER A 103 20.30 -29.99 9.61
CA SER A 103 21.37 -29.00 9.43
C SER A 103 20.82 -27.60 9.17
N LEU A 104 19.87 -27.48 8.23
CA LEU A 104 19.21 -26.20 7.92
C LEU A 104 18.45 -25.66 9.13
N LYS A 105 17.76 -26.51 9.90
CA LYS A 105 17.09 -26.09 11.15
C LYS A 105 18.09 -25.51 12.16
N LYS A 106 19.26 -26.13 12.29
CA LYS A 106 20.33 -25.64 13.19
C LYS A 106 20.89 -24.30 12.70
N GLN A 107 21.13 -24.16 11.40
CA GLN A 107 21.56 -22.88 10.81
C GLN A 107 20.51 -21.77 11.01
N ILE A 108 19.22 -22.07 10.82
CA ILE A 108 18.13 -21.12 11.08
C ILE A 108 18.09 -20.73 12.55
N ALA A 109 18.30 -21.67 13.49
CA ALA A 109 18.34 -21.37 14.92
C ALA A 109 19.51 -20.43 15.27
N GLN A 110 20.71 -20.74 14.78
CA GLN A 110 21.90 -19.89 14.98
C GLN A 110 21.72 -18.50 14.37
N LEU A 111 21.18 -18.42 13.15
CA LEU A 111 20.89 -17.15 12.50
C LEU A 111 19.87 -16.34 13.29
N LYS A 112 18.81 -16.97 13.82
CA LYS A 112 17.82 -16.30 14.67
C LYS A 112 18.42 -15.74 15.95
N GLU A 113 19.31 -16.49 16.59
CA GLU A 113 20.00 -16.07 17.82
C GLU A 113 20.92 -14.88 17.54
N ALA A 114 21.73 -14.95 16.48
CA ALA A 114 22.57 -13.83 16.04
C ALA A 114 21.76 -12.59 15.66
N LEU A 115 20.59 -12.78 15.03
CA LEU A 115 19.65 -11.68 14.70
C LEU A 115 19.08 -11.04 15.96
N GLN A 116 18.77 -11.85 16.98
CA GLN A 116 18.25 -11.38 18.26
C GLN A 116 19.32 -10.60 19.04
N GLU A 117 20.56 -11.08 19.08
CA GLU A 117 21.69 -10.37 19.69
C GLU A 117 21.97 -9.03 19.00
N ARG A 118 22.04 -9.02 17.66
CA ARG A 118 22.15 -7.78 16.87
C ARG A 118 20.96 -6.83 17.09
N SER A 119 19.75 -7.35 17.22
CA SER A 119 18.54 -6.55 17.51
C SER A 119 18.61 -5.89 18.89
N GLN A 120 19.14 -6.57 19.90
CA GLN A 120 19.39 -5.99 21.23
C GLN A 120 20.46 -4.89 21.18
N GLN A 121 21.54 -5.09 20.43
CA GLN A 121 22.55 -4.05 20.21
C GLN A 121 21.92 -2.82 19.52
N LEU A 122 21.07 -3.02 18.50
CA LEU A 122 20.33 -1.93 17.82
C LEU A 122 19.37 -1.18 18.76
N LYS A 123 18.73 -1.86 19.72
CA LYS A 123 17.91 -1.19 20.76
C LYS A 123 18.76 -0.28 21.65
N GLY A 124 19.96 -0.71 22.03
CA GLY A 124 20.92 0.14 22.76
C GLY A 124 21.31 1.39 21.97
N VAL A 125 21.48 1.26 20.64
CA VAL A 125 21.71 2.41 19.74
C VAL A 125 20.49 3.34 19.73
N GLN A 126 19.27 2.80 19.68
CA GLN A 126 18.03 3.59 19.68
C GLN A 126 17.89 4.44 20.96
N GLU A 127 18.26 3.92 22.13
CA GLU A 127 18.26 4.69 23.38
C GLU A 127 19.31 5.81 23.37
N SER A 128 20.48 5.55 22.80
CA SER A 128 21.50 6.61 22.62
C SER A 128 21.05 7.70 21.63
N LEU A 129 20.35 7.33 20.56
CA LEU A 129 19.79 8.26 19.58
C LEU A 129 18.71 9.17 20.18
N LYS A 130 17.85 8.61 21.04
CA LYS A 130 16.83 9.38 21.78
C LYS A 130 17.45 10.44 22.70
N ARG A 131 18.64 10.20 23.25
CA ARG A 131 19.36 11.15 24.12
C ARG A 131 20.10 12.24 23.34
N ALA A 132 20.66 11.92 22.18
CA ALA A 132 21.46 12.88 21.39
C ALA A 132 20.62 13.93 20.63
N VAL A 133 19.37 13.65 20.30
CA VAL A 133 18.49 14.56 19.53
C VAL A 133 17.70 15.53 20.42
N GLY A 134 17.88 15.47 21.75
CA GLY A 134 17.05 16.20 22.74
C GLY A 134 17.74 17.30 23.56
N GLY A 135 18.93 17.80 23.20
CA GLY A 135 19.64 18.83 23.98
C GLY A 135 20.13 20.03 23.14
N PRO A 136 20.07 21.28 23.64
CA PRO A 136 20.70 22.42 22.97
C PRO A 136 22.22 22.36 23.14
N ALA A 137 22.93 22.84 22.11
CA ALA A 137 24.36 23.02 22.13
C ALA A 137 24.74 24.19 23.06
N GLU A 138 25.36 23.90 24.20
CA GLU A 138 26.19 24.86 24.92
C GLU A 138 27.64 24.36 24.92
N GLY A 139 28.54 25.25 24.50
CA GLY A 139 29.97 24.97 24.42
C GLY A 139 30.60 24.83 25.80
N HIS A 140 31.60 23.97 25.89
CA HIS A 140 32.67 24.11 26.86
C HIS A 140 33.98 23.60 26.28
N GLU A 141 34.95 24.52 26.27
CA GLU A 141 36.36 24.29 26.02
C GLU A 141 37.07 23.71 27.25
N VAL A 142 38.04 22.85 26.95
CA VAL A 142 39.31 22.53 27.66
C VAL A 142 39.27 21.77 29.00
N GLY A 143 40.01 20.65 29.02
CA GLY A 143 40.51 20.00 30.23
C GLY A 143 41.39 18.79 29.92
N ALA A 144 42.67 19.03 29.64
CA ALA A 144 43.68 17.99 29.49
C ALA A 144 44.00 17.35 30.86
N GLY A 145 43.95 16.02 30.94
CA GLY A 145 44.35 15.24 32.11
C GLY A 145 44.65 13.79 31.73
N LEU A 146 45.91 13.41 31.85
CA LEU A 146 46.48 12.08 31.56
C LEU A 146 46.19 11.05 32.68
N GLN A 147 46.39 9.77 32.32
CA GLN A 147 46.41 8.51 33.11
C GLN A 147 45.05 7.79 33.23
N GLY A 148 44.91 6.49 32.96
CA GLY A 148 45.89 5.46 32.64
C GLY A 148 45.22 4.17 32.12
N GLY A 149 46.06 3.18 31.84
CA GLY A 149 45.86 1.98 31.01
C GLY A 149 44.55 1.19 31.08
N GLY A 150 44.16 0.68 29.90
CA GLY A 150 43.11 -0.32 29.69
C GLY A 150 42.52 -0.28 28.28
N LEU A 151 43.36 -0.47 27.24
CA LEU A 151 42.99 -0.31 25.83
C LEU A 151 42.90 -1.67 25.12
N GLY A 152 41.73 -1.94 24.52
CA GLY A 152 41.50 -3.09 23.65
C GLY A 152 40.08 -3.08 23.08
N ASP A 153 39.07 -3.42 23.89
CA ASP A 153 37.74 -3.76 23.35
C ASP A 153 36.67 -2.66 23.46
N ALA A 154 36.78 -1.74 24.43
CA ALA A 154 35.74 -0.73 24.67
C ALA A 154 35.73 0.42 23.65
N GLN A 155 36.84 0.70 22.98
CA GLN A 155 36.94 1.75 21.96
C GLN A 155 36.41 1.28 20.60
N GLY A 156 36.60 0.01 20.25
CA GLY A 156 36.04 -0.57 19.01
C GLY A 156 34.51 -0.59 19.00
N ALA A 157 33.88 -0.94 20.13
CA ALA A 157 32.43 -0.95 20.27
C ALA A 157 31.81 0.47 20.20
N LYS A 158 32.46 1.47 20.82
CA LYS A 158 32.03 2.88 20.74
C LYS A 158 32.17 3.46 19.34
N SER A 159 33.26 3.15 18.63
CA SER A 159 33.47 3.56 17.24
C SER A 159 32.43 2.95 16.30
N GLN A 160 32.15 1.64 16.43
CA GLN A 160 31.11 0.99 15.63
C GLN A 160 29.70 1.53 15.92
N GLN A 161 29.43 1.93 17.16
CA GLN A 161 28.17 2.56 17.56
C GLN A 161 28.00 3.96 16.95
N THR A 162 29.05 4.77 16.91
CA THR A 162 29.03 6.08 16.23
C THR A 162 28.89 5.93 14.73
N ASP A 163 29.58 4.97 14.10
CA ASP A 163 29.50 4.72 12.66
C ASP A 163 28.09 4.29 12.24
N LEU A 164 27.45 3.44 13.04
CA LEU A 164 26.06 3.02 12.80
C LEU A 164 25.09 4.19 12.99
N GLN A 165 25.24 5.00 14.04
CA GLN A 165 24.42 6.19 14.26
C GLN A 165 24.57 7.20 13.10
N GLU A 166 25.78 7.40 12.61
CA GLU A 166 26.05 8.26 11.45
C GLU A 166 25.45 7.67 10.17
N PHE A 167 25.56 6.36 9.95
CA PHE A 167 24.90 5.68 8.84
C PHE A 167 23.38 5.89 8.85
N LEU A 168 22.71 5.66 10.00
CA LEU A 168 21.26 5.83 10.12
C LEU A 168 20.84 7.29 9.88
N ARG A 169 21.61 8.26 10.40
CA ARG A 169 21.39 9.68 10.15
C ARG A 169 21.61 10.04 8.68
N GLY A 170 22.61 9.42 8.05
CA GLY A 170 22.91 9.51 6.63
C GLY A 170 21.74 9.01 5.77
N GLN A 171 21.16 7.86 6.11
CA GLN A 171 19.97 7.34 5.42
C GLN A 171 18.78 8.29 5.55
N LEU A 172 18.53 8.84 6.74
CA LEU A 172 17.47 9.82 6.95
C LEU A 172 17.68 11.10 6.12
N SER A 173 18.92 11.57 6.00
CA SER A 173 19.24 12.76 5.19
C SER A 173 19.07 12.55 3.68
N LYS A 174 19.26 11.30 3.21
CA LYS A 174 19.09 10.90 1.81
C LYS A 174 17.64 10.55 1.47
N ALA A 175 16.87 10.14 2.46
CA ALA A 175 15.47 9.79 2.29
C ALA A 175 14.64 11.06 2.08
N GLU A 176 13.64 10.96 1.23
CA GLU A 176 12.72 12.06 0.92
C GLU A 176 11.71 12.29 2.06
N VAL A 177 12.23 12.63 3.24
CA VAL A 177 11.42 12.80 4.46
C VAL A 177 11.14 14.28 4.73
N THR A 178 12.11 15.14 4.43
CA THR A 178 12.04 16.58 4.74
C THR A 178 12.07 17.48 3.50
N ALA A 179 12.60 16.99 2.38
CA ALA A 179 12.68 17.68 1.10
C ALA A 179 12.45 16.70 -0.06
N GLY A 180 11.94 17.20 -1.18
CA GLY A 180 11.78 16.41 -2.41
C GLY A 180 13.09 16.27 -3.17
N THR A 181 13.22 15.20 -3.94
CA THR A 181 14.30 15.01 -4.91
C THR A 181 13.79 15.29 -6.31
N ARG A 182 14.66 15.81 -7.18
CA ARG A 182 14.33 15.93 -8.61
C ARG A 182 14.33 14.55 -9.26
N LEU A 183 13.23 14.21 -9.91
CA LEU A 183 13.06 12.95 -10.61
C LEU A 183 13.03 13.16 -12.11
N SER A 184 13.64 12.24 -12.87
CA SER A 184 13.77 12.37 -14.33
C SER A 184 12.42 12.28 -15.05
N SER A 185 11.53 11.42 -14.54
CA SER A 185 10.19 11.17 -15.07
C SER A 185 9.29 10.57 -14.00
N GLU A 186 7.99 10.46 -14.31
CA GLU A 186 6.96 9.81 -13.52
C GLU A 186 7.28 8.34 -13.20
N TYR A 187 8.07 7.66 -14.03
CA TYR A 187 8.46 6.27 -13.83
C TYR A 187 9.48 6.07 -12.71
N ALA A 188 10.17 7.14 -12.29
CA ALA A 188 11.10 7.10 -11.17
C ALA A 188 10.41 7.31 -9.81
N VAL A 189 9.11 7.62 -9.80
CA VAL A 189 8.36 7.89 -8.57
C VAL A 189 8.04 6.58 -7.87
N VAL A 190 8.42 6.48 -6.60
CA VAL A 190 7.92 5.45 -5.70
C VAL A 190 6.69 6.02 -4.97
N PRO A 191 5.47 5.56 -5.27
CA PRO A 191 4.27 6.05 -4.62
C PRO A 191 4.18 5.55 -3.18
N PHE A 192 3.40 6.25 -2.37
CA PHE A 192 3.01 5.81 -1.04
C PHE A 192 1.85 4.80 -1.12
N GLU A 193 1.88 3.81 -0.24
CA GLU A 193 0.69 3.06 0.18
C GLU A 193 -0.05 3.86 1.26
N SER A 194 -1.37 3.69 1.39
CA SER A 194 -2.12 4.26 2.52
C SER A 194 -2.74 3.15 3.38
N PHE A 195 -2.93 3.42 4.66
CA PHE A 195 -3.45 2.42 5.59
C PHE A 195 -4.25 3.05 6.73
N THR A 196 -5.14 2.25 7.32
CA THR A 196 -5.80 2.52 8.59
C THR A 196 -5.64 1.33 9.52
N LEU A 197 -6.25 1.38 10.72
CA LEU A 197 -6.20 0.26 11.67
C LEU A 197 -6.59 -1.10 11.07
N GLN A 198 -7.47 -1.09 10.07
CA GLN A 198 -8.11 -2.30 9.58
C GLN A 198 -7.70 -2.70 8.15
N ARG A 199 -7.17 -1.76 7.38
CA ARG A 199 -7.03 -1.90 5.92
C ARG A 199 -5.76 -1.24 5.41
N VAL A 200 -5.18 -1.83 4.37
CA VAL A 200 -4.08 -1.29 3.57
C VAL A 200 -4.59 -1.12 2.14
N TYR A 201 -4.20 -0.01 1.53
CA TYR A 201 -4.51 0.38 0.15
C TYR A 201 -3.20 0.55 -0.59
N GLN A 202 -2.99 -0.32 -1.57
CA GLN A 202 -1.72 -0.47 -2.28
C GLN A 202 -1.98 -0.42 -3.78
N LEU A 203 -1.06 0.22 -4.51
CA LEU A 203 -1.12 0.31 -5.97
C LEU A 203 -0.58 -0.99 -6.61
N GLU A 204 0.49 -1.54 -6.05
CA GLU A 204 1.02 -2.85 -6.43
C GLU A 204 0.24 -3.98 -5.74
N MET A 205 -0.93 -4.33 -6.30
CA MET A 205 -1.86 -5.28 -5.70
C MET A 205 -1.43 -6.77 -5.78
N GLY A 206 -0.19 -7.06 -6.20
CA GLY A 206 0.34 -8.43 -6.32
C GLY A 206 -0.56 -9.40 -7.12
N LEU A 207 -0.51 -10.68 -6.75
CA LEU A 207 -1.32 -11.75 -7.37
C LEU A 207 -2.80 -11.69 -6.98
N THR A 208 -3.10 -11.15 -5.79
CA THR A 208 -4.46 -11.05 -5.24
C THR A 208 -5.28 -10.00 -5.99
N ARG A 209 -4.62 -8.96 -6.55
CA ARG A 209 -5.25 -7.87 -7.29
C ARG A 209 -6.36 -7.18 -6.49
N HIS A 210 -6.22 -7.16 -5.17
CA HIS A 210 -7.19 -6.56 -4.26
C HIS A 210 -6.78 -5.11 -3.93
N PRO A 211 -7.59 -4.11 -4.28
CA PRO A 211 -7.26 -2.69 -4.07
C PRO A 211 -7.30 -2.29 -2.59
N GLU A 212 -8.08 -3.00 -1.78
CA GLU A 212 -7.98 -2.96 -0.33
C GLU A 212 -7.74 -4.37 0.21
N GLU A 213 -6.85 -4.47 1.19
CA GLU A 213 -6.58 -5.72 1.90
C GLU A 213 -6.64 -5.48 3.40
N LYS A 214 -7.09 -6.49 4.14
CA LYS A 214 -6.80 -6.54 5.57
C LYS A 214 -5.31 -6.88 5.71
N PRO A 215 -4.59 -6.36 6.71
CA PRO A 215 -3.24 -6.82 7.03
C PRO A 215 -3.32 -8.25 7.61
N VAL A 216 -3.62 -9.23 6.75
CA VAL A 216 -3.78 -10.65 7.11
C VAL A 216 -2.42 -11.28 7.31
N ARG A 217 -1.43 -10.87 6.49
CA ARG A 217 -0.07 -11.33 6.65
C ARG A 217 0.48 -10.84 7.98
N LYS A 218 1.02 -11.79 8.76
CA LYS A 218 1.44 -11.58 10.14
C LYS A 218 2.55 -10.52 10.24
N ASP A 219 3.50 -10.55 9.32
CA ASP A 219 4.60 -9.60 9.19
C ASP A 219 4.12 -8.15 9.01
N LYS A 220 3.29 -7.88 8.00
CA LYS A 220 2.73 -6.53 7.75
C LYS A 220 1.88 -6.05 8.93
N ARG A 221 1.13 -6.95 9.58
CA ARG A 221 0.32 -6.60 10.76
C ARG A 221 1.18 -6.23 11.96
N GLU A 222 2.23 -7.00 12.23
CA GLU A 222 3.17 -6.73 13.31
C GLU A 222 3.94 -5.44 13.06
N GLU A 223 4.36 -5.19 11.81
CA GLU A 223 5.03 -3.97 11.40
C GLU A 223 4.17 -2.72 11.66
N LEU A 224 2.94 -2.69 11.13
CA LEU A 224 2.03 -1.55 11.33
C LEU A 224 1.62 -1.39 12.80
N GLY A 225 1.50 -2.49 13.53
CA GLY A 225 1.28 -2.49 14.97
C GLY A 225 2.41 -1.80 15.74
N GLU A 226 3.66 -2.18 15.48
CA GLU A 226 4.85 -1.57 16.09
C GLU A 226 4.92 -0.06 15.79
N VAL A 227 4.64 0.32 14.54
CA VAL A 227 4.63 1.73 14.10
C VAL A 227 3.57 2.53 14.87
N LEU A 228 2.36 1.98 15.01
CA LEU A 228 1.27 2.62 15.75
C LEU A 228 1.57 2.73 17.25
N GLU A 229 2.11 1.68 17.86
CA GLU A 229 2.50 1.66 19.27
C GLU A 229 3.57 2.71 19.57
N MET A 230 4.63 2.77 18.74
CA MET A 230 5.66 3.81 18.86
C MET A 230 5.07 5.22 18.68
N ALA A 231 4.10 5.38 17.78
CA ALA A 231 3.44 6.66 17.57
C ALA A 231 2.65 7.11 18.80
N LEU A 232 1.80 6.23 19.34
CA LEU A 232 1.00 6.49 20.53
C LEU A 232 1.88 6.75 21.75
N HIS A 233 2.94 5.96 21.94
CA HIS A 233 3.94 6.20 22.98
C HIS A 233 4.55 7.60 22.81
N SER A 234 4.97 7.98 21.61
CA SER A 234 5.55 9.32 21.38
C SER A 234 4.55 10.47 21.58
N LEU A 235 3.25 10.25 21.38
CA LEU A 235 2.24 11.30 21.56
C LEU A 235 1.84 11.47 23.02
N ASN A 236 1.87 10.38 23.79
CA ASN A 236 1.46 10.37 25.21
C ASN A 236 2.62 10.53 26.19
N THR A 237 3.87 10.47 25.72
CA THR A 237 5.04 10.79 26.55
C THR A 237 5.24 12.30 26.56
N PRO A 238 5.32 12.94 27.74
CA PRO A 238 5.59 14.37 27.83
C PRO A 238 6.94 14.69 27.19
N SER A 239 6.96 15.67 26.29
CA SER A 239 8.19 16.20 25.70
C SER A 239 8.88 17.12 26.71
N SER A 240 10.19 16.98 26.88
CA SER A 240 11.04 17.85 27.72
C SER A 240 10.94 19.34 27.38
N GLU A 241 10.43 19.72 26.20
CA GLU A 241 10.13 21.12 25.85
C GLU A 241 8.96 21.72 26.65
N GLN A 242 8.08 20.90 27.24
CA GLN A 242 6.99 21.36 28.12
C GLN A 242 7.45 21.68 29.54
N ASP A 243 8.65 21.28 29.95
CA ASP A 243 9.17 21.53 31.31
C ASP A 243 9.67 22.97 31.52
N SER A 244 9.73 23.78 30.45
CA SER A 244 10.13 25.20 30.52
C SER A 244 8.95 26.18 30.67
N ARG A 245 7.70 25.68 30.67
CA ARG A 245 6.50 26.52 30.91
C ARG A 245 6.08 26.42 32.37
N GLY A 246 5.96 27.58 33.01
CA GLY A 246 5.69 27.71 34.44
C GLY A 246 4.43 26.96 34.90
N ALA A 247 4.45 26.53 36.17
CA ALA A 247 3.44 25.69 36.81
C ALA A 247 1.99 26.23 36.79
N ALA A 248 1.75 27.45 36.31
CA ALA A 248 0.44 28.09 36.22
C ALA A 248 -0.35 27.77 34.93
N GLU A 249 0.27 27.17 33.90
CA GLU A 249 -0.43 26.69 32.67
C GLU A 249 -0.68 25.16 32.67
N LYS A 250 -0.39 24.47 33.78
CA LYS A 250 -0.53 23.01 33.94
C LYS A 250 -1.97 22.47 33.90
N THR A 251 -2.98 23.32 33.67
CA THR A 251 -4.41 22.99 33.68
C THR A 251 -5.01 22.71 32.31
N GLN A 252 -4.26 22.80 31.20
CA GLN A 252 -4.71 22.24 29.93
C GLN A 252 -4.32 20.76 29.87
N THR A 253 -5.30 19.90 30.16
CA THR A 253 -5.22 18.45 29.99
C THR A 253 -4.82 18.13 28.54
N SER A 254 -3.53 17.86 28.30
CA SER A 254 -3.06 17.36 26.99
C SER A 254 -3.90 16.14 26.62
N LYS A 255 -4.58 16.18 25.48
CA LYS A 255 -5.33 15.03 24.96
C LYS A 255 -4.48 13.76 25.02
N VAL A 256 -5.02 12.70 25.63
CA VAL A 256 -4.42 11.36 25.58
C VAL A 256 -4.86 10.70 24.28
N TYR A 257 -3.88 10.31 23.46
CA TYR A 257 -4.12 9.68 22.17
C TYR A 257 -4.27 8.17 22.32
N SER A 258 -5.21 7.62 21.58
CA SER A 258 -5.56 6.20 21.54
C SER A 258 -5.62 5.70 20.09
N PRO A 259 -5.70 4.39 19.84
CA PRO A 259 -5.87 3.87 18.49
C PRO A 259 -7.11 4.46 17.77
N SER A 260 -8.20 4.78 18.48
CA SER A 260 -9.38 5.38 17.85
C SER A 260 -9.18 6.81 17.35
N ASP A 261 -8.13 7.49 17.80
CA ASP A 261 -7.74 8.80 17.28
C ASP A 261 -6.96 8.69 15.97
N PHE A 262 -6.44 7.52 15.61
CA PHE A 262 -5.73 7.30 14.35
C PHE A 262 -6.70 7.35 13.18
N ILE A 263 -6.46 8.27 12.24
CA ILE A 263 -7.31 8.47 11.06
C ILE A 263 -6.78 7.64 9.91
N GLU A 264 -5.54 7.95 9.50
CA GLU A 264 -4.87 7.31 8.39
C GLU A 264 -3.35 7.47 8.50
N GLY A 265 -2.63 6.57 7.85
CA GLY A 265 -1.21 6.68 7.63
C GLY A 265 -0.87 6.44 6.17
N ILE A 266 0.26 7.00 5.74
CA ILE A 266 0.89 6.69 4.45
C ILE A 266 2.27 6.12 4.70
N THR A 267 2.68 5.17 3.86
CA THR A 267 4.00 4.53 3.94
C THR A 267 4.65 4.40 2.59
N ARG A 268 5.97 4.55 2.54
CA ARG A 268 6.77 4.39 1.32
C ARG A 268 8.10 3.74 1.66
N THR A 269 8.44 2.67 0.95
CA THR A 269 9.71 1.97 1.09
C THR A 269 10.63 2.30 -0.08
N GLU A 270 11.72 2.99 0.20
CA GLU A 270 12.85 3.16 -0.72
C GLU A 270 13.85 2.03 -0.45
N LYS A 271 14.05 1.14 -1.42
CA LYS A 271 14.78 -0.14 -1.22
C LYS A 271 16.22 0.05 -0.72
N ASP A 272 16.84 1.18 -1.01
CA ASP A 272 18.20 1.56 -0.67
C ASP A 272 18.31 2.47 0.57
N LYS A 273 17.18 2.93 1.13
CA LYS A 273 17.17 3.89 2.26
C LYS A 273 16.37 3.41 3.48
N GLY A 274 15.23 2.77 3.25
CA GLY A 274 14.31 2.32 4.30
C GLY A 274 12.85 2.70 4.04
N THR A 275 12.02 2.58 5.07
CA THR A 275 10.58 2.85 5.03
C THR A 275 10.23 4.09 5.82
N LEU A 276 9.55 5.03 5.17
CA LEU A 276 8.95 6.22 5.75
C LEU A 276 7.48 5.94 6.12
N TYR A 277 7.05 6.35 7.30
CA TYR A 277 5.65 6.32 7.73
C TYR A 277 5.24 7.73 8.17
N GLU A 278 4.15 8.26 7.61
CA GLU A 278 3.48 9.46 8.13
C GLU A 278 2.12 9.05 8.70
N LEU A 279 1.90 9.30 9.98
CA LEU A 279 0.67 8.95 10.69
C LEU A 279 -0.08 10.22 11.08
N THR A 280 -1.39 10.23 10.85
CA THR A 280 -2.27 11.33 11.21
C THR A 280 -3.28 10.89 12.26
N PHE A 281 -3.35 11.65 13.35
CA PHE A 281 -4.30 11.48 14.45
C PHE A 281 -5.21 12.69 14.56
N ARG A 282 -6.45 12.47 14.99
CA ARG A 282 -7.40 13.51 15.33
C ARG A 282 -6.91 14.27 16.57
N GLY A 283 -6.91 15.59 16.53
CA GLY A 283 -6.61 16.46 17.67
C GLY A 283 -7.81 16.65 18.59
N GLU A 284 -7.80 17.74 19.36
CA GLU A 284 -8.88 18.10 20.29
C GLU A 284 -10.11 18.64 19.56
N SER A 285 -9.90 19.46 18.54
CA SER A 285 -10.97 19.97 17.67
C SER A 285 -11.05 19.19 16.36
N SER A 286 -12.16 19.36 15.62
CA SER A 286 -12.39 18.68 14.35
C SER A 286 -11.40 19.05 13.24
N ASN A 287 -10.80 20.25 13.33
CA ASN A 287 -9.85 20.78 12.34
C ASN A 287 -8.39 20.68 12.81
N GLU A 288 -8.17 20.18 14.03
CA GLU A 288 -6.84 19.97 14.57
C GLU A 288 -6.41 18.52 14.39
N PHE A 289 -5.16 18.33 13.98
CA PHE A 289 -4.55 17.03 13.76
C PHE A 289 -3.16 16.98 14.40
N LYS A 290 -2.75 15.77 14.80
CA LYS A 290 -1.35 15.47 15.10
C LYS A 290 -0.78 14.63 13.98
N ARG A 291 0.36 15.07 13.44
CA ARG A 291 1.13 14.28 12.48
C ARG A 291 2.43 13.82 13.11
N LEU A 292 2.70 12.53 12.97
CA LEU A 292 3.95 11.93 13.34
C LEU A 292 4.63 11.37 12.10
N VAL A 293 5.92 11.66 11.94
CA VAL A 293 6.76 11.10 10.88
C VAL A 293 7.75 10.16 11.54
N LEU A 294 7.68 8.88 11.16
CA LEU A 294 8.57 7.83 11.61
C LEU A 294 9.36 7.29 10.42
N PHE A 295 10.62 6.95 10.64
CA PHE A 295 11.48 6.40 9.60
C PHE A 295 12.12 5.12 10.12
N ARG A 296 11.94 4.03 9.39
CA ARG A 296 12.62 2.75 9.62
C ARG A 296 13.70 2.63 8.55
N PRO A 297 14.97 2.93 8.84
CA PRO A 297 16.09 2.54 7.97
C PRO A 297 16.22 1.00 7.95
N PHE A 298 17.39 0.46 7.67
CA PHE A 298 17.67 -0.98 7.81
C PHE A 298 17.84 -1.44 9.28
N GLY A 299 17.12 -0.81 10.20
CA GLY A 299 17.31 -0.94 11.65
C GLY A 299 16.05 -0.54 12.43
N PRO A 300 16.20 0.00 13.66
CA PRO A 300 15.07 0.32 14.52
C PRO A 300 14.26 1.50 13.98
N LEU A 301 12.98 1.55 14.34
CA LEU A 301 12.10 2.67 14.01
C LEU A 301 12.54 3.94 14.76
N MET A 302 12.62 5.04 14.02
CA MET A 302 13.08 6.34 14.52
C MET A 302 11.98 7.38 14.39
N LYS A 303 11.85 8.25 15.39
CA LYS A 303 10.98 9.42 15.33
C LYS A 303 11.71 10.53 14.59
N VAL A 304 11.11 11.03 13.52
CA VAL A 304 11.67 12.14 12.73
C VAL A 304 10.99 13.45 13.10
N LYS A 305 9.66 13.46 13.14
CA LYS A 305 8.87 14.69 13.33
C LYS A 305 7.61 14.43 14.13
N ASN A 306 7.22 15.39 14.96
CA ASN A 306 5.91 15.45 15.62
C ASN A 306 5.38 16.87 15.48
N GLU A 307 4.25 17.05 14.80
CA GLU A 307 3.67 18.36 14.55
C GLU A 307 2.17 18.40 14.85
N LYS A 308 1.72 19.55 15.36
CA LYS A 308 0.30 19.93 15.42
C LYS A 308 -0.04 20.66 14.13
N VAL A 309 -1.08 20.21 13.44
CA VAL A 309 -1.56 20.80 12.19
C VAL A 309 -2.98 21.28 12.41
N ASP A 310 -3.21 22.58 12.27
CA ASP A 310 -4.54 23.18 12.26
C ASP A 310 -4.94 23.49 10.81
N THR A 311 -6.11 23.02 10.42
CA THR A 311 -6.65 23.15 9.06
C THR A 311 -7.78 24.17 8.96
N SER A 312 -8.20 24.77 10.07
CA SER A 312 -9.34 25.70 10.13
C SER A 312 -9.18 26.94 9.25
N SER A 313 -7.94 27.40 9.09
CA SER A 313 -7.57 28.60 8.31
C SER A 313 -7.07 28.29 6.89
N VAL A 314 -7.17 27.05 6.43
CA VAL A 314 -6.68 26.63 5.11
C VAL A 314 -7.86 26.47 4.13
N PRO A 315 -8.26 27.55 3.41
CA PRO A 315 -9.29 27.47 2.39
C PRO A 315 -8.82 26.61 1.21
N ILE A 316 -9.74 25.82 0.66
CA ILE A 316 -9.52 25.04 -0.57
C ILE A 316 -10.36 25.64 -1.68
N ASN A 317 -9.71 26.12 -2.73
CA ASN A 317 -10.37 26.53 -3.97
C ASN A 317 -10.42 25.33 -4.90
N ILE A 318 -11.61 24.79 -5.11
CA ILE A 318 -11.86 23.66 -6.00
C ILE A 318 -12.13 24.23 -7.40
N ILE A 319 -11.30 23.87 -8.36
CA ILE A 319 -11.39 24.37 -9.73
C ILE A 319 -11.85 23.22 -10.63
N VAL A 320 -13.00 23.41 -11.26
CA VAL A 320 -13.67 22.40 -12.08
C VAL A 320 -13.84 22.94 -13.50
N PRO A 321 -13.13 22.38 -14.49
CA PRO A 321 -13.32 22.75 -15.89
C PRO A 321 -14.58 22.07 -16.42
N LEU A 322 -15.43 22.83 -17.12
CA LEU A 322 -16.73 22.39 -17.59
C LEU A 322 -16.95 22.79 -19.05
N SER A 323 -17.52 21.89 -19.84
CA SER A 323 -18.05 22.18 -21.18
C SER A 323 -19.25 21.30 -21.44
N ARG A 324 -20.42 21.91 -21.72
CA ARG A 324 -21.68 21.22 -22.10
C ARG A 324 -22.12 20.07 -21.16
N ARG A 325 -21.74 20.12 -19.87
CA ARG A 325 -21.97 19.05 -18.88
C ARG A 325 -22.74 19.54 -17.65
N THR A 326 -23.83 20.26 -17.86
CA THR A 326 -24.67 20.82 -16.78
C THR A 326 -25.25 19.76 -15.86
N ASP A 327 -25.65 18.60 -16.39
CA ASP A 327 -26.23 17.52 -15.59
C ASP A 327 -25.20 16.89 -14.65
N LYS A 328 -23.98 16.70 -15.16
CA LYS A 328 -22.84 16.22 -14.36
C LYS A 328 -22.43 17.25 -13.32
N PHE A 329 -22.48 18.54 -13.64
CA PHE A 329 -22.23 19.58 -12.65
C PHE A 329 -23.29 19.58 -11.54
N ARG A 330 -24.57 19.38 -11.87
CA ARG A 330 -25.62 19.20 -10.85
C ARG A 330 -25.31 18.02 -9.93
N GLN A 331 -24.87 16.90 -10.50
CA GLN A 331 -24.44 15.73 -9.73
C GLN A 331 -23.21 16.03 -8.86
N PHE A 332 -22.21 16.73 -9.41
CA PHE A 332 -21.00 17.16 -8.71
C PHE A 332 -21.31 18.01 -7.47
N MET A 333 -22.33 18.86 -7.54
CA MET A 333 -22.75 19.69 -6.40
C MET A 333 -23.24 18.86 -5.20
N HIS A 334 -23.56 17.56 -5.37
CA HIS A 334 -23.84 16.67 -4.24
C HIS A 334 -22.64 16.45 -3.32
N ASN A 335 -21.40 16.63 -3.80
CA ASN A 335 -20.20 16.61 -2.95
C ASN A 335 -20.27 17.65 -1.82
N PHE A 336 -21.08 18.70 -1.98
CA PHE A 336 -21.25 19.77 -0.99
C PHE A 336 -22.60 19.75 -0.27
N ARG A 337 -23.38 18.67 -0.43
CA ARG A 337 -24.74 18.59 0.12
C ARG A 337 -24.78 18.79 1.63
N GLU A 338 -23.81 18.23 2.35
CA GLU A 338 -23.74 18.32 3.82
C GLU A 338 -23.39 19.72 4.33
N VAL A 339 -22.74 20.55 3.51
CA VAL A 339 -22.20 21.86 3.92
C VAL A 339 -22.95 23.04 3.32
N ASN A 340 -24.05 22.80 2.59
CA ASN A 340 -24.86 23.83 1.92
C ASN A 340 -24.01 24.91 1.23
N PHE A 341 -23.01 24.48 0.47
CA PHE A 341 -22.03 25.37 -0.13
C PHE A 341 -22.66 26.26 -1.20
N LYS A 342 -22.53 27.58 -1.04
CA LYS A 342 -23.10 28.59 -1.96
C LYS A 342 -22.07 29.51 -2.60
N ASN A 343 -20.79 29.38 -2.24
CA ASN A 343 -19.75 30.33 -2.66
C ASN A 343 -18.96 29.81 -3.86
N TYR A 344 -19.49 29.97 -5.07
CA TYR A 344 -18.79 29.62 -6.30
C TYR A 344 -18.76 30.82 -7.26
N THR A 345 -17.75 30.84 -8.12
CA THR A 345 -17.61 31.83 -9.20
C THR A 345 -17.55 31.08 -10.52
N LEU A 346 -18.35 31.51 -11.49
CA LEU A 346 -18.33 30.96 -12.84
C LEU A 346 -17.44 31.85 -13.72
N LEU A 347 -16.43 31.23 -14.32
CA LEU A 347 -15.54 31.88 -15.30
C LEU A 347 -15.89 31.32 -16.67
N GLN A 348 -16.56 32.11 -17.50
CA GLN A 348 -16.90 31.72 -18.86
C GLN A 348 -15.72 31.97 -19.79
N LEU A 349 -15.36 30.96 -20.59
CA LEU A 349 -14.36 31.05 -21.64
C LEU A 349 -15.05 30.79 -22.98
N ASP A 350 -14.95 31.74 -23.90
CA ASP A 350 -15.47 31.61 -25.27
C ASP A 350 -14.38 31.03 -26.20
N GLU A 351 -13.93 29.83 -25.84
CA GLU A 351 -12.86 29.08 -26.51
C GLU A 351 -13.28 27.60 -26.62
N GLU A 352 -12.63 26.83 -27.50
CA GLU A 352 -12.79 25.37 -27.50
C GLU A 352 -12.31 24.78 -26.17
N PHE A 353 -12.97 23.71 -25.70
CA PHE A 353 -12.65 23.13 -24.40
C PHE A 353 -11.22 22.57 -24.37
N SER A 354 -10.40 23.15 -23.49
CA SER A 354 -9.12 22.58 -23.07
C SER A 354 -9.08 22.51 -21.55
N ARG A 355 -8.89 21.30 -21.02
CA ARG A 355 -8.87 21.03 -19.58
C ARG A 355 -7.78 21.84 -18.88
N GLY A 356 -6.53 21.76 -19.39
CA GLY A 356 -5.39 22.51 -18.85
C GLY A 356 -5.61 24.02 -18.90
N ARG A 357 -6.17 24.54 -19.99
CA ARG A 357 -6.53 25.97 -20.14
C ARG A 357 -7.54 26.41 -19.08
N GLY A 358 -8.64 25.68 -18.92
CA GLY A 358 -9.68 26.01 -17.94
C GLY A 358 -9.16 26.00 -16.51
N LEU A 359 -8.34 25.01 -16.15
CA LEU A 359 -7.71 24.92 -14.84
C LEU A 359 -6.70 26.05 -14.59
N ASP A 360 -5.86 26.40 -15.58
CA ASP A 360 -4.89 27.50 -15.48
C ASP A 360 -5.58 28.85 -15.27
N VAL A 361 -6.63 29.14 -16.06
CA VAL A 361 -7.42 30.37 -15.89
C VAL A 361 -8.07 30.41 -14.52
N GLY A 362 -8.68 29.31 -14.06
CA GLY A 362 -9.28 29.23 -12.72
C GLY A 362 -8.27 29.49 -11.60
N ALA A 363 -7.07 28.91 -11.68
CA ALA A 363 -6.00 29.12 -10.71
C ALA A 363 -5.52 30.58 -10.68
N ARG A 364 -5.38 31.21 -11.85
CA ARG A 364 -4.88 32.59 -12.00
C ARG A 364 -5.93 33.66 -11.71
N ALA A 365 -7.21 33.34 -11.86
CA ALA A 365 -8.33 34.24 -11.57
C ALA A 365 -8.39 34.62 -10.08
N TRP A 366 -7.98 33.72 -9.18
CA TRP A 366 -7.87 34.05 -7.76
C TRP A 366 -6.76 35.10 -7.52
N LYS A 367 -7.12 36.21 -6.86
CA LYS A 367 -6.18 37.32 -6.54
C LYS A 367 -5.97 37.55 -5.04
N ALA A 368 -6.79 36.97 -4.16
CA ALA A 368 -6.76 37.23 -2.72
C ALA A 368 -5.70 36.41 -1.97
N GLY A 369 -4.47 36.38 -2.50
CA GLY A 369 -3.32 35.73 -1.87
C GLY A 369 -3.13 34.25 -2.22
N ASN A 370 -2.33 33.57 -1.39
CA ASN A 370 -1.98 32.17 -1.59
C ASN A 370 -3.02 31.25 -0.93
N VAL A 371 -3.52 30.28 -1.70
CA VAL A 371 -4.58 29.36 -1.28
C VAL A 371 -4.26 27.96 -1.75
N LEU A 372 -4.82 26.96 -1.09
CA LEU A 372 -4.77 25.58 -1.55
C LEU A 372 -5.75 25.41 -2.72
N LEU A 373 -5.25 24.94 -3.85
CA LEU A 373 -6.04 24.61 -5.03
C LEU A 373 -6.30 23.11 -5.04
N PHE A 374 -7.51 22.70 -5.41
CA PHE A 374 -7.82 21.33 -5.80
C PHE A 374 -8.31 21.33 -7.26
N PHE A 375 -7.49 20.78 -8.17
CA PHE A 375 -7.91 20.55 -9.54
C PHE A 375 -8.74 19.27 -9.60
N CYS A 376 -9.96 19.39 -10.09
CA CYS A 376 -10.96 18.33 -9.97
C CYS A 376 -11.83 18.27 -11.22
N ASP A 377 -12.08 17.06 -11.72
CA ASP A 377 -13.02 16.86 -12.83
C ASP A 377 -14.46 16.79 -12.30
N VAL A 378 -15.43 17.11 -13.15
CA VAL A 378 -16.85 17.13 -12.76
C VAL A 378 -17.41 15.75 -12.38
N ASP A 379 -16.77 14.66 -12.83
CA ASP A 379 -17.21 13.28 -12.52
C ASP A 379 -16.51 12.70 -11.28
N ILE A 380 -15.88 13.55 -10.49
CA ILE A 380 -15.22 13.14 -9.25
C ILE A 380 -16.17 13.30 -8.07
N TYR A 381 -16.30 12.23 -7.30
CA TYR A 381 -16.90 12.25 -5.99
C TYR A 381 -15.82 12.37 -4.91
N PHE A 382 -16.06 13.22 -3.92
CA PHE A 382 -15.21 13.32 -2.73
C PHE A 382 -16.00 13.65 -1.47
N ASN A 383 -15.43 13.31 -0.32
CA ASN A 383 -15.99 13.64 1.00
C ASN A 383 -15.11 14.64 1.77
N ALA A 384 -15.57 15.05 2.96
CA ALA A 384 -14.84 15.97 3.83
C ALA A 384 -13.47 15.40 4.28
N ASP A 385 -13.38 14.08 4.48
CA ASP A 385 -12.12 13.42 4.85
C ASP A 385 -11.05 13.62 3.78
N PHE A 386 -11.41 13.48 2.50
CA PHE A 386 -10.50 13.75 1.38
C PHE A 386 -9.98 15.19 1.39
N LEU A 387 -10.85 16.18 1.64
CA LEU A 387 -10.43 17.58 1.72
C LEU A 387 -9.42 17.80 2.85
N ASN A 388 -9.58 17.11 3.98
CA ASN A 388 -8.58 17.10 5.04
C ASN A 388 -7.28 16.44 4.59
N THR A 389 -7.34 15.27 3.94
CA THR A 389 -6.16 14.62 3.33
C THR A 389 -5.42 15.58 2.37
N CYS A 390 -6.13 16.40 1.59
CA CYS A 390 -5.51 17.42 0.75
C CYS A 390 -4.77 18.50 1.54
N ARG A 391 -5.38 19.09 2.58
CA ARG A 391 -4.69 20.07 3.46
C ARG A 391 -3.48 19.46 4.15
N LEU A 392 -3.66 18.23 4.59
CA LEU A 392 -2.68 17.47 5.33
C LEU A 392 -1.46 17.15 4.46
N ASN A 393 -1.63 16.77 3.19
CA ASN A 393 -0.51 16.35 2.33
C ASN A 393 0.07 17.47 1.46
N THR A 394 -0.30 18.73 1.70
CA THR A 394 0.20 19.88 0.95
C THR A 394 0.83 20.92 1.86
N GLN A 395 1.91 21.53 1.39
CA GLN A 395 2.60 22.58 2.14
C GLN A 395 3.28 23.54 1.15
N PRO A 396 3.05 24.87 1.28
CA PRO A 396 3.61 25.84 0.34
C PRO A 396 5.14 25.73 0.28
N GLY A 397 5.68 25.65 -0.93
CA GLY A 397 7.12 25.56 -1.15
C GLY A 397 7.78 24.25 -0.67
N LYS A 398 7.01 23.26 -0.22
CA LYS A 398 7.56 21.98 0.28
C LYS A 398 6.89 20.73 -0.27
N LYS A 399 5.56 20.66 -0.30
CA LYS A 399 4.81 19.43 -0.65
C LYS A 399 3.65 19.73 -1.59
N VAL A 400 3.52 18.93 -2.64
CA VAL A 400 2.35 18.85 -3.52
C VAL A 400 1.72 17.46 -3.42
N PHE A 401 0.39 17.38 -3.45
CA PHE A 401 -0.33 16.13 -3.31
C PHE A 401 -0.99 15.71 -4.62
N TYR A 402 -0.69 14.49 -5.05
CA TYR A 402 -1.27 13.83 -6.22
C TYR A 402 -2.02 12.57 -5.75
N PRO A 403 -3.28 12.71 -5.28
CA PRO A 403 -4.06 11.57 -4.84
C PRO A 403 -4.31 10.59 -5.99
N VAL A 404 -4.21 9.29 -5.68
CA VAL A 404 -4.66 8.23 -6.58
C VAL A 404 -6.11 7.90 -6.22
N LEU A 405 -7.02 8.20 -7.14
CA LEU A 405 -8.45 7.94 -6.96
C LEU A 405 -8.84 6.51 -7.28
N PHE A 406 -10.00 6.09 -6.77
CA PHE A 406 -10.61 4.82 -7.13
C PHE A 406 -11.58 5.02 -8.30
N SER A 407 -11.32 4.39 -9.44
CA SER A 407 -12.21 4.45 -10.61
C SER A 407 -13.20 3.31 -10.59
N GLN A 408 -14.48 3.64 -10.64
CA GLN A 408 -15.55 2.66 -10.69
C GLN A 408 -15.66 2.03 -12.08
N TYR A 409 -16.05 0.76 -12.10
CA TYR A 409 -16.44 0.07 -13.32
C TYR A 409 -17.85 0.45 -13.77
N ASN A 410 -18.24 0.00 -14.97
CA ASN A 410 -19.56 0.20 -15.52
C ASN A 410 -20.63 -0.45 -14.63
N PRO A 411 -21.47 0.34 -13.94
CA PRO A 411 -22.41 -0.21 -12.96
C PRO A 411 -23.42 -1.15 -13.60
N THR A 412 -23.80 -0.93 -14.86
CA THR A 412 -24.71 -1.84 -15.57
C THR A 412 -24.10 -3.23 -15.75
N LEU A 413 -22.78 -3.33 -15.95
CA LEU A 413 -22.08 -4.62 -16.02
C LEU A 413 -21.88 -5.24 -14.63
N ILE A 414 -21.58 -4.42 -13.61
CA ILE A 414 -21.35 -4.90 -12.25
C ILE A 414 -22.64 -5.43 -11.60
N TYR A 415 -23.76 -4.74 -11.79
CA TYR A 415 -25.06 -5.08 -11.19
C TYR A 415 -25.98 -5.87 -12.13
N GLY A 416 -25.53 -6.15 -13.37
CA GLY A 416 -26.19 -7.00 -14.35
C GLY A 416 -27.37 -6.37 -15.10
N SER A 417 -27.94 -5.27 -14.61
CA SER A 417 -29.00 -4.51 -15.27
C SER A 417 -28.99 -3.05 -14.78
N PRO A 418 -29.38 -2.07 -15.62
CA PRO A 418 -29.59 -0.68 -15.18
C PRO A 418 -30.58 -0.56 -14.00
N GLU A 419 -31.58 -1.44 -13.94
CA GLU A 419 -32.61 -1.45 -12.89
C GLU A 419 -32.08 -1.89 -11.52
N HIS A 420 -30.95 -2.61 -11.50
CA HIS A 420 -30.32 -3.10 -10.28
C HIS A 420 -29.17 -2.21 -9.80
N VAL A 421 -28.87 -1.12 -10.51
CA VAL A 421 -27.81 -0.19 -10.11
C VAL A 421 -28.26 0.55 -8.85
N PRO A 422 -27.56 0.40 -7.72
CA PRO A 422 -27.94 1.09 -6.49
C PRO A 422 -27.58 2.59 -6.55
N PRO A 423 -28.07 3.43 -5.62
CA PRO A 423 -27.66 4.83 -5.52
C PRO A 423 -26.14 4.99 -5.39
N VAL A 424 -25.60 6.14 -5.85
CA VAL A 424 -24.15 6.39 -5.92
C VAL A 424 -23.47 6.13 -4.58
N GLU A 425 -24.07 6.55 -3.47
CA GLU A 425 -23.51 6.41 -2.12
C GLU A 425 -23.26 4.94 -1.74
N GLN A 426 -24.06 4.01 -2.26
CA GLN A 426 -23.91 2.57 -2.04
C GLN A 426 -22.89 1.94 -3.01
N GLN A 427 -22.55 2.63 -4.10
CA GLN A 427 -21.54 2.19 -5.07
C GLN A 427 -20.10 2.59 -4.63
N LEU A 428 -19.93 3.49 -3.66
CA LEU A 428 -18.63 4.01 -3.18
C LEU A 428 -17.86 2.98 -2.35
N VAL A 429 -17.59 1.82 -2.94
CA VAL A 429 -16.99 0.65 -2.31
C VAL A 429 -15.70 0.31 -3.04
N ILE A 430 -14.59 0.20 -2.29
CA ILE A 430 -13.27 -0.15 -2.81
C ILE A 430 -13.10 -1.68 -2.80
N LYS A 431 -13.36 -2.33 -3.93
CA LYS A 431 -13.15 -3.78 -4.12
C LYS A 431 -12.70 -4.08 -5.54
N LYS A 432 -12.10 -5.25 -5.74
CA LYS A 432 -11.58 -5.69 -7.05
C LYS A 432 -12.63 -5.78 -8.15
N ASP A 433 -13.89 -5.99 -7.77
CA ASP A 433 -15.05 -6.20 -8.63
C ASP A 433 -15.87 -4.93 -8.85
N THR A 434 -15.57 -3.85 -8.15
CA THR A 434 -16.26 -2.55 -8.26
C THR A 434 -15.40 -1.48 -8.93
N GLY A 435 -14.08 -1.66 -9.00
CA GLY A 435 -13.19 -0.71 -9.65
C GLY A 435 -11.70 -1.03 -9.47
N PHE A 436 -10.87 0.00 -9.65
CA PHE A 436 -9.41 -0.07 -9.51
C PHE A 436 -8.81 1.29 -9.12
N TRP A 437 -7.61 1.27 -8.54
CA TRP A 437 -6.82 2.49 -8.31
C TRP A 437 -6.27 3.01 -9.65
N ARG A 438 -6.60 4.25 -10.03
CA ARG A 438 -6.14 4.86 -11.30
C ARG A 438 -4.74 5.46 -11.13
N ASP A 439 -3.73 4.61 -11.07
CA ASP A 439 -2.33 4.97 -10.86
C ASP A 439 -1.62 5.60 -12.07
N PHE A 440 -2.25 5.60 -13.25
CA PHE A 440 -1.77 6.25 -14.47
C PHE A 440 -2.33 7.67 -14.70
N GLY A 441 -3.24 8.15 -13.86
CA GLY A 441 -3.84 9.49 -13.98
C GLY A 441 -3.18 10.53 -13.07
N PHE A 442 -3.03 11.76 -13.56
CA PHE A 442 -2.47 12.89 -12.78
C PHE A 442 -3.39 14.11 -12.73
N GLY A 443 -4.62 13.99 -13.25
CA GLY A 443 -5.56 15.10 -13.36
C GLY A 443 -6.01 15.70 -12.02
N MET A 444 -6.13 14.89 -10.97
CA MET A 444 -6.56 15.34 -9.64
C MET A 444 -5.33 15.64 -8.80
N THR A 445 -5.21 16.88 -8.34
CA THR A 445 -4.05 17.31 -7.55
C THR A 445 -4.43 18.45 -6.61
N CYS A 446 -3.80 18.44 -5.43
CA CYS A 446 -3.89 19.47 -4.42
C CYS A 446 -2.54 20.19 -4.29
N GLN A 447 -2.51 21.50 -4.48
CA GLN A 447 -1.30 22.32 -4.57
C GLN A 447 -1.57 23.75 -4.14
N TYR A 448 -0.58 24.41 -3.55
CA TYR A 448 -0.69 25.85 -3.31
C TYR A 448 -0.59 26.62 -4.62
N ARG A 449 -1.40 27.68 -4.73
CA ARG A 449 -1.39 28.57 -5.89
C ARG A 449 0.00 29.13 -6.16
N SER A 450 0.75 29.51 -5.14
CA SER A 450 2.15 29.96 -5.27
C SER A 450 2.99 28.94 -6.01
N ASP A 451 2.89 27.67 -5.62
CA ASP A 451 3.72 26.59 -6.14
C ASP A 451 3.37 26.30 -7.58
N PHE A 452 2.07 26.24 -7.91
CA PHE A 452 1.57 26.11 -9.28
C PHE A 452 2.09 27.22 -10.20
N ILE A 453 2.06 28.48 -9.76
CA ILE A 453 2.57 29.60 -10.55
C ILE A 453 4.10 29.53 -10.69
N ASN A 454 4.82 29.18 -9.62
CA ASN A 454 6.28 29.14 -9.60
C ASN A 454 6.87 28.06 -10.51
N ILE A 455 6.19 26.92 -10.68
CA ILE A 455 6.61 25.89 -11.64
C ILE A 455 6.19 26.21 -13.08
N GLY A 456 5.54 27.36 -13.33
CA GLY A 456 5.11 27.82 -14.65
C GLY A 456 3.69 27.39 -15.07
N GLY A 457 2.94 26.69 -14.21
CA GLY A 457 1.56 26.27 -14.49
C GLY A 457 1.41 25.27 -15.64
N PHE A 458 0.21 25.21 -16.23
CA PHE A 458 -0.03 24.36 -17.40
C PHE A 458 0.68 24.88 -18.65
N ASP A 459 1.03 23.96 -19.53
CA ASP A 459 1.38 24.30 -20.91
C ASP A 459 0.08 24.57 -21.69
N ILE A 460 -0.13 25.83 -22.07
CA ILE A 460 -1.37 26.31 -22.71
C ILE A 460 -1.41 26.03 -24.22
N ASP A 461 -0.29 25.60 -24.79
CA ASP A 461 -0.16 25.25 -26.20
C ASP A 461 -0.63 23.82 -26.47
N ILE A 462 -0.78 22.99 -25.43
CA ILE A 462 -1.42 21.68 -25.53
C ILE A 462 -2.90 21.87 -25.87
N LYS A 463 -3.24 21.55 -27.12
CA LYS A 463 -4.61 21.48 -27.63
C LYS A 463 -5.06 20.02 -27.73
N GLY A 464 -6.35 19.77 -27.57
CA GLY A 464 -6.93 18.42 -27.64
C GLY A 464 -6.85 17.63 -26.33
N TRP A 465 -6.97 16.30 -26.44
CA TRP A 465 -7.11 15.40 -25.30
C TRP A 465 -5.78 14.79 -24.85
N GLY A 466 -5.46 14.97 -23.57
CA GLY A 466 -4.44 14.22 -22.85
C GLY A 466 -3.05 14.84 -22.84
N GLY A 467 -2.27 14.47 -21.82
CA GLY A 467 -0.87 14.85 -21.65
C GLY A 467 -0.65 16.12 -20.82
N GLU A 468 -1.65 16.97 -20.66
CA GLU A 468 -1.52 18.21 -19.90
C GLU A 468 -1.27 17.96 -18.41
N ASP A 469 -1.88 16.92 -17.87
CA ASP A 469 -1.72 16.49 -16.48
C ASP A 469 -0.35 15.85 -16.24
N VAL A 470 0.12 15.01 -17.17
CA VAL A 470 1.46 14.42 -17.17
C VAL A 470 2.53 15.52 -17.25
N HIS A 471 2.35 16.53 -18.10
CA HIS A 471 3.29 17.63 -18.24
C HIS A 471 3.38 18.46 -16.96
N LEU A 472 2.23 18.81 -16.35
CA LEU A 472 2.22 19.49 -15.05
C LEU A 472 2.89 18.66 -13.96
N TYR A 473 2.59 17.35 -13.92
CA TYR A 473 3.20 16.42 -12.96
C TYR A 473 4.73 16.39 -13.10
N ARG A 474 5.25 16.26 -14.32
CA ARG A 474 6.69 16.30 -14.61
C ARG A 474 7.35 17.60 -14.15
N LYS A 475 6.69 18.76 -14.35
CA LYS A 475 7.20 20.04 -13.83
C LYS A 475 7.38 20.03 -12.31
N TYR A 476 6.45 19.41 -11.56
CA TYR A 476 6.62 19.22 -10.12
C TYR A 476 7.78 18.26 -9.79
N LEU A 477 7.91 17.15 -10.52
CA LEU A 477 9.02 16.20 -10.35
C LEU A 477 10.40 16.82 -10.61
N HIS A 478 10.49 17.80 -11.52
CA HIS A 478 11.74 18.53 -11.79
C HIS A 478 12.01 19.67 -10.81
N SER A 479 11.04 19.99 -9.94
CA SER A 479 11.19 21.01 -8.89
C SER A 479 11.83 20.42 -7.62
N ASN A 480 11.98 21.25 -6.59
CA ASN A 480 12.47 20.81 -5.27
C ASN A 480 11.30 20.43 -4.32
N LEU A 481 10.06 20.39 -4.81
CA LEU A 481 8.88 20.03 -4.03
C LEU A 481 8.79 18.51 -3.88
N LEU A 482 8.45 18.04 -2.68
CA LEU A 482 8.10 16.65 -2.46
C LEU A 482 6.74 16.35 -3.07
N VAL A 483 6.70 15.39 -3.99
CA VAL A 483 5.48 14.89 -4.61
C VAL A 483 4.93 13.74 -3.78
N VAL A 484 3.84 13.99 -3.05
CA VAL A 484 3.14 12.95 -2.29
C VAL A 484 2.09 12.31 -3.21
N ARG A 485 2.32 11.06 -3.62
CA ARG A 485 1.38 10.29 -4.46
C ARG A 485 0.89 9.07 -3.69
N ALA A 486 -0.39 9.01 -3.33
CA ALA A 486 -0.95 7.95 -2.48
C ALA A 486 -2.43 7.64 -2.81
N PRO A 487 -2.90 6.39 -2.66
CA PRO A 487 -4.32 6.05 -2.72
C PRO A 487 -5.15 6.85 -1.73
N SER A 488 -6.23 7.46 -2.21
CA SER A 488 -7.14 8.24 -1.38
C SER A 488 -8.53 7.62 -1.33
N ARG A 489 -8.92 7.16 -0.13
CA ARG A 489 -10.14 6.39 0.11
C ARG A 489 -11.43 7.17 -0.06
N GLY A 490 -11.35 8.49 0.10
CA GLY A 490 -12.47 9.40 -0.02
C GLY A 490 -12.62 10.00 -1.42
N LEU A 491 -11.90 9.49 -2.43
CA LEU A 491 -11.86 10.06 -3.77
C LEU A 491 -12.21 9.01 -4.83
N PHE A 492 -13.33 9.21 -5.53
CA PHE A 492 -13.84 8.29 -6.54
C PHE A 492 -14.00 8.98 -7.88
N HIS A 493 -13.61 8.31 -8.96
CA HIS A 493 -14.04 8.65 -10.31
C HIS A 493 -15.28 7.83 -10.62
N LEU A 494 -16.43 8.52 -10.70
CA LEU A 494 -17.69 7.88 -11.01
C LEU A 494 -17.67 7.43 -12.47
N TRP A 495 -18.12 6.21 -12.71
CA TRP A 495 -18.18 5.71 -14.07
C TRP A 495 -19.08 6.60 -14.93
N HIS A 496 -18.60 6.89 -16.12
CA HIS A 496 -19.39 7.54 -17.16
C HIS A 496 -18.98 6.95 -18.50
N GLU A 497 -19.91 6.96 -19.45
CA GLU A 497 -19.59 6.56 -20.80
C GLU A 497 -18.48 7.46 -21.37
N LYS A 498 -17.52 6.83 -22.04
CA LYS A 498 -16.43 7.50 -22.72
C LYS A 498 -16.64 7.40 -24.23
N GLN A 499 -16.66 8.54 -24.89
CA GLN A 499 -16.68 8.66 -26.34
C GLN A 499 -15.25 8.95 -26.81
N CYS A 500 -14.74 8.13 -27.73
CA CYS A 500 -13.44 8.31 -28.37
C CYS A 500 -13.71 8.79 -29.78
N ALA A 501 -13.39 10.05 -30.06
CA ALA A 501 -13.67 10.67 -31.35
C ALA A 501 -12.78 10.08 -32.45
N ASP A 502 -13.33 9.87 -33.64
CA ASP A 502 -12.64 9.24 -34.78
C ASP A 502 -11.52 10.12 -35.34
N GLU A 503 -11.59 11.44 -35.08
CA GLU A 503 -10.60 12.43 -35.50
C GLU A 503 -9.34 12.46 -34.63
N LEU A 504 -9.33 11.70 -33.51
CA LEU A 504 -8.16 11.63 -32.64
C LEU A 504 -6.95 11.00 -33.36
N PRO A 505 -5.73 11.52 -33.14
CA PRO A 505 -4.52 10.85 -33.59
C PRO A 505 -4.46 9.39 -33.10
N PRO A 506 -3.85 8.45 -33.86
CA PRO A 506 -3.88 7.03 -33.54
C PRO A 506 -3.46 6.67 -32.11
N ASP A 507 -2.45 7.35 -31.57
CA ASP A 507 -1.98 7.10 -30.20
C ASP A 507 -2.98 7.61 -29.15
N GLN A 508 -3.57 8.78 -29.36
CA GLN A 508 -4.62 9.32 -28.46
C GLN A 508 -5.88 8.48 -28.51
N TYR A 509 -6.30 8.02 -29.70
CA TYR A 509 -7.43 7.12 -29.85
C TYR A 509 -7.18 5.79 -29.12
N ARG A 510 -5.98 5.21 -29.26
CA ARG A 510 -5.59 3.99 -28.53
C ARG A 510 -5.65 4.19 -27.02
N MET A 511 -5.11 5.30 -26.51
CA MET A 511 -5.17 5.63 -25.08
C MET A 511 -6.61 5.82 -24.59
N CYS A 512 -7.45 6.48 -25.39
CA CYS A 512 -8.87 6.66 -25.08
C CYS A 512 -9.58 5.30 -24.98
N MET A 513 -9.38 4.44 -25.97
CA MET A 513 -10.00 3.11 -26.04
C MET A 513 -9.51 2.18 -24.93
N GLN A 514 -8.21 2.19 -24.61
CA GLN A 514 -7.66 1.46 -23.47
C GLN A 514 -8.30 1.93 -22.15
N SER A 515 -8.38 3.24 -21.95
CA SER A 515 -9.04 3.79 -20.78
C SER A 515 -10.53 3.43 -20.74
N LYS A 516 -11.23 3.40 -21.87
CA LYS A 516 -12.64 2.97 -21.95
C LYS A 516 -12.76 1.51 -21.52
N ALA A 517 -12.00 0.60 -22.15
CA ALA A 517 -12.03 -0.83 -21.86
C ALA A 517 -11.73 -1.15 -20.39
N MET A 518 -10.75 -0.46 -19.79
CA MET A 518 -10.40 -0.64 -18.39
C MET A 518 -11.50 -0.24 -17.41
N ASN A 519 -12.40 0.67 -17.79
CA ASN A 519 -13.49 1.11 -16.92
C ASN A 519 -14.76 0.25 -17.10
N GLU A 520 -14.77 -0.77 -17.94
CA GLU A 520 -15.98 -1.59 -18.14
C GLU A 520 -16.21 -2.57 -16.99
N ALA A 521 -15.23 -3.43 -16.70
CA ALA A 521 -15.29 -4.36 -15.58
C ALA A 521 -13.90 -4.94 -15.28
N SER A 522 -13.77 -5.67 -14.17
CA SER A 522 -12.53 -6.41 -13.89
C SER A 522 -12.28 -7.49 -14.96
N HIS A 523 -11.01 -7.87 -15.12
CA HIS A 523 -10.63 -8.93 -16.07
C HIS A 523 -11.41 -10.23 -15.86
N GLY A 524 -11.66 -10.62 -14.60
CA GLY A 524 -12.46 -11.80 -14.27
C GLY A 524 -13.93 -11.66 -14.69
N GLN A 525 -14.54 -10.50 -14.46
CA GLN A 525 -15.93 -10.24 -14.87
C GLN A 525 -16.09 -10.22 -16.39
N LEU A 526 -15.15 -9.60 -17.11
CA LEU A 526 -15.14 -9.63 -18.58
C LEU A 526 -14.98 -11.06 -19.12
N GLY A 527 -14.12 -11.87 -18.49
CA GLY A 527 -14.00 -13.29 -18.82
C GLY A 527 -15.32 -14.05 -18.62
N MET A 528 -16.03 -13.82 -17.51
CA MET A 528 -17.33 -14.43 -17.26
C MET A 528 -18.39 -14.01 -18.28
N LEU A 529 -18.34 -12.76 -18.77
CA LEU A 529 -19.21 -12.30 -19.84
C LEU A 529 -18.86 -12.96 -21.19
N PHE A 530 -17.58 -13.08 -21.51
CA PHE A 530 -17.10 -13.70 -22.73
C PHE A 530 -17.48 -15.18 -22.81
N PHE A 531 -17.29 -15.94 -21.73
CA PHE A 531 -17.62 -17.37 -21.65
C PHE A 531 -19.07 -17.68 -21.24
N ARG A 532 -19.96 -16.67 -21.24
CA ARG A 532 -21.34 -16.80 -20.73
C ARG A 532 -22.09 -17.97 -21.35
N HIS A 533 -21.99 -18.17 -22.67
CA HIS A 533 -22.69 -19.25 -23.36
C HIS A 533 -22.22 -20.64 -22.93
N GLU A 534 -20.92 -20.82 -22.67
CA GLU A 534 -20.36 -22.08 -22.19
C GLU A 534 -20.81 -22.38 -20.76
N ILE A 535 -20.81 -21.36 -19.90
CA ILE A 535 -21.30 -21.44 -18.52
C ILE A 535 -22.78 -21.82 -18.50
N GLU A 536 -23.61 -21.15 -19.29
CA GLU A 536 -25.04 -21.44 -19.39
C GLU A 536 -25.30 -22.86 -19.93
N ALA A 537 -24.53 -23.31 -20.93
CA ALA A 537 -24.62 -24.66 -21.47
C ALA A 537 -24.27 -25.71 -20.40
N HIS A 538 -23.22 -25.48 -19.60
CA HIS A 538 -22.85 -26.36 -18.49
C HIS A 538 -23.96 -26.43 -17.43
N LEU A 539 -24.51 -25.29 -17.01
CA LEU A 539 -25.59 -25.24 -16.02
C LEU A 539 -26.87 -25.94 -16.51
N ARG A 540 -27.21 -25.83 -17.80
CA ARG A 540 -28.34 -26.57 -18.40
C ARG A 540 -28.11 -28.08 -18.34
N ARG A 541 -26.90 -28.56 -18.67
CA ARG A 541 -26.55 -29.99 -18.57
C ARG A 541 -26.62 -30.51 -17.13
N GLN A 542 -26.13 -29.75 -16.15
CA GLN A 542 -26.24 -30.14 -14.74
C GLN A 542 -27.70 -30.25 -14.28
N LYS A 543 -28.55 -29.29 -14.63
CA LYS A 543 -29.99 -29.35 -14.30
C LYS A 543 -30.68 -30.57 -14.92
N GLN A 544 -30.35 -30.89 -16.18
CA GLN A 544 -30.87 -32.09 -16.84
C GLN A 544 -30.41 -33.37 -16.13
N GLN A 545 -29.14 -33.46 -15.72
CA GLN A 545 -28.61 -34.60 -14.97
C GLN A 545 -29.27 -34.75 -13.59
N GLN A 546 -29.48 -33.65 -12.85
CA GLN A 546 -30.20 -33.68 -11.58
C GLN A 546 -31.66 -34.12 -11.72
N ASN A 547 -32.36 -33.64 -12.75
CA ASN A 547 -33.75 -34.03 -13.01
C ASN A 547 -33.88 -35.48 -13.49
N SER A 548 -32.84 -36.05 -14.10
CA SER A 548 -32.82 -37.45 -14.56
C SER A 548 -32.48 -38.47 -13.47
N ASN A 549 -32.12 -38.05 -12.26
CA ASN A 549 -31.69 -38.95 -11.18
C ASN A 549 -32.47 -38.70 -9.87
N PRO A 550 -33.73 -39.19 -9.75
CA PRO A 550 -34.58 -38.93 -8.59
C PRO A 550 -34.21 -39.71 -7.32
N LYS A 551 -33.20 -40.60 -7.36
CA LYS A 551 -32.88 -41.51 -6.26
C LYS A 551 -31.72 -41.01 -5.39
N LYS A 552 -31.94 -39.93 -4.65
CA LYS A 552 -31.25 -39.63 -3.38
C LYS A 552 -32.17 -38.77 -2.51
N THR A 553 -33.22 -39.39 -1.98
CA THR A 553 -33.96 -38.95 -0.79
C THR A 553 -33.99 -40.10 0.18
#